data_AF-A0A1G0NVB5-F1
#
_entry.id   AF-A0A1G0NVB5-F1
#
_cell.length_a   1.000
_cell.length_b   1.000
_cell.length_c   1.000
_cell.angle_alpha   90.00
_cell.angle_beta   90.00
_cell.angle_gamma   90.00
#
_symmetry.space_group_name_H-M   'P 1'
#
loop_
_entity.id
_entity.type
_entity.pdbx_description
1 polymer ?
#
loop_
_entity_poly.entity_id
_entity_poly.type
_entity_poly.pdbx_seq_one_letter_code
_entity_poly.pdbx_strand_id
1 'polypeptide(L)'
;MKLKAFVLLLIIICLSEGNALPRFSLRGGGGDCSGCHVNPTGGDMRNRGGWGFGKNVLPMQTTDEDFEMSNKIGENIQFGLDLRGQALLIITEDKKRIDFQRMTGSLYTNIDLSEKINVFTRYDFVQAIWEAYGVARILPNDSYIKGGTFQSNYGIRLDDHTAYTRGGDLGLVTNSVSGLIYNPAYTESGIELGVYFDDFAFLTASAGNPSRLLFQVDPVYTANLKIQPTIGDEAALFFGGSFATFKKSAVTPVVNMYGGYAGFGFGDFTIMGEFDIANDYIKKDSASTAMMVEVAYRVIKGLEAVVRFDRFDPNSDIDKDELTRLVIGFEIFPYSFIEIRPQYRLQMEDPGIENDAALIQFHIWY
;
A
#
# COMPACT_ATOMS: atom_id res chain seq x y z
N MET A 1 10.20 58.27 18.20
CA MET A 1 11.37 57.98 17.32
C MET A 1 11.87 56.59 17.69
N LYS A 2 11.95 55.55 16.86
CA LYS A 2 11.62 55.33 15.46
C LYS A 2 11.18 53.87 15.32
N LEU A 3 10.12 53.69 14.54
CA LEU A 3 9.70 52.46 13.88
C LEU A 3 10.84 51.90 13.02
N LYS A 4 11.12 50.60 13.09
CA LYS A 4 11.57 49.78 11.96
C LYS A 4 11.08 48.33 12.13
N ALA A 5 9.91 48.10 11.56
CA ALA A 5 9.50 46.81 11.06
C ALA A 5 10.26 46.48 9.75
N PHE A 6 10.18 45.21 9.39
CA PHE A 6 10.08 44.65 8.04
C PHE A 6 11.31 43.97 7.41
N VAL A 7 10.97 42.84 6.77
CA VAL A 7 11.75 41.92 5.91
C VAL A 7 12.53 40.84 6.69
N LEU A 8 11.95 39.68 7.03
CA LEU A 8 11.47 38.60 6.13
C LEU A 8 12.56 38.16 5.15
N LEU A 9 13.41 37.20 5.54
CA LEU A 9 14.01 36.28 4.56
C LEU A 9 14.46 34.96 5.21
N LEU A 10 13.59 33.96 5.04
CA LEU A 10 13.84 32.55 4.74
C LEU A 10 14.76 31.70 5.63
N ILE A 11 14.39 30.41 5.67
CA ILE A 11 15.02 29.25 6.34
C ILE A 11 14.36 29.05 7.72
N ILE A 12 13.32 28.22 7.90
CA ILE A 12 13.04 26.86 7.40
C ILE A 12 11.51 26.77 7.17
N ILE A 13 10.99 27.00 5.96
CA ILE A 13 10.53 25.98 5.00
C ILE A 13 9.83 24.77 5.65
N CYS A 14 8.50 24.82 5.57
CA CYS A 14 7.52 23.74 5.39
C CYS A 14 7.73 22.41 6.11
N LEU A 15 6.93 22.21 7.17
CA LEU A 15 6.38 20.90 7.49
C LEU A 15 5.53 20.45 6.29
N SER A 16 6.02 19.49 5.52
CA SER A 16 5.24 18.80 4.50
C SER A 16 5.25 17.31 4.83
N GLU A 17 4.19 16.86 5.50
CA GLU A 17 3.82 15.45 5.53
C GLU A 17 3.31 15.08 4.13
N GLY A 18 3.94 14.08 3.53
CA GLY A 18 3.64 13.66 2.16
C GLY A 18 4.02 12.21 1.91
N ASN A 19 3.76 11.33 2.86
CA ASN A 19 4.18 9.95 2.86
C ASN A 19 3.41 9.03 1.89
N ALA A 20 4.11 8.45 0.91
CA ALA A 20 3.60 7.38 0.05
C ALA A 20 4.41 6.09 0.27
N LEU A 21 3.76 4.99 0.65
CA LEU A 21 4.24 3.80 1.38
C LEU A 21 4.02 3.94 2.91
N PRO A 22 3.34 2.97 3.58
CA PRO A 22 3.00 3.09 4.99
C PRO A 22 4.19 3.32 5.92
N ARG A 23 5.38 2.81 5.59
CA ARG A 23 6.59 3.11 6.37
C ARG A 23 7.05 4.56 6.26
N PHE A 24 6.79 5.26 5.16
CA PHE A 24 7.12 6.69 5.11
C PHE A 24 6.22 7.48 6.06
N SER A 25 4.99 7.01 6.32
CA SER A 25 4.13 7.64 7.32
C SER A 25 4.64 7.47 8.75
N LEU A 26 5.57 6.54 8.97
CA LEU A 26 6.29 6.38 10.23
C LEU A 26 7.56 7.24 10.29
N ARG A 27 7.98 7.86 9.18
CA ARG A 27 9.18 8.68 9.14
C ARG A 27 8.83 10.14 9.37
N GLY A 28 9.42 10.75 10.40
CA GLY A 28 9.29 12.18 10.68
C GLY A 28 8.03 12.60 11.41
N GLY A 29 7.61 11.84 12.44
CA GLY A 29 6.60 12.29 13.41
C GLY A 29 5.17 11.74 13.25
N GLY A 30 4.93 10.93 12.22
CA GLY A 30 3.59 10.39 11.92
C GLY A 30 2.90 11.16 10.80
N GLY A 31 1.95 10.52 10.11
CA GLY A 31 1.15 11.20 9.09
C GLY A 31 0.05 10.28 8.55
N ASP A 32 -1.05 10.88 8.10
CA ASP A 32 -2.20 10.12 7.60
C ASP A 32 -2.08 9.78 6.12
N CYS A 33 -2.67 8.65 5.74
CA CYS A 33 -2.76 8.22 4.35
C CYS A 33 -3.44 9.28 3.48
N SER A 34 -4.47 9.94 4.02
CA SER A 34 -5.25 10.99 3.36
C SER A 34 -4.45 12.28 3.13
N GLY A 35 -3.37 12.51 3.88
CA GLY A 35 -2.43 13.61 3.67
C GLY A 35 -1.66 13.49 2.35
N CYS A 36 -1.57 12.28 1.80
CA CYS A 36 -0.66 11.96 0.72
C CYS A 36 -1.38 11.39 -0.51
N HIS A 37 -2.51 10.73 -0.28
CA HIS A 37 -3.31 10.07 -1.31
C HIS A 37 -4.68 10.72 -1.47
N VAL A 38 -5.26 10.56 -2.65
CA VAL A 38 -6.66 10.93 -2.93
C VAL A 38 -7.62 9.98 -2.21
N ASN A 39 -7.30 8.67 -2.19
CA ASN A 39 -8.03 7.67 -1.41
C ASN A 39 -7.76 7.91 0.09
N PRO A 40 -8.79 8.16 0.94
CA PRO A 40 -8.56 8.42 2.36
C PRO A 40 -7.84 7.28 3.08
N THR A 41 -8.00 6.04 2.61
CA THR A 41 -7.34 4.85 3.16
C THR A 41 -5.95 4.61 2.59
N GLY A 42 -5.43 5.48 1.71
CA GLY A 42 -4.11 5.40 1.10
C GLY A 42 -4.07 4.58 -0.18
N GLY A 43 -2.90 4.54 -0.84
CA GLY A 43 -2.75 3.86 -2.13
C GLY A 43 -3.27 4.65 -3.32
N ASP A 44 -3.06 4.13 -4.52
CA ASP A 44 -3.39 4.78 -5.79
C ASP A 44 -2.77 6.18 -5.93
N MET A 45 -3.53 7.09 -6.56
CA MET A 45 -3.11 8.43 -6.90
C MET A 45 -2.75 9.26 -5.68
N ARG A 46 -1.62 9.95 -5.81
CA ARG A 46 -1.14 10.92 -4.83
C ARG A 46 -1.88 12.24 -5.00
N ASN A 47 -2.24 12.86 -3.89
CA ASN A 47 -2.75 14.23 -3.89
C ASN A 47 -1.56 15.22 -4.04
N ARG A 48 -1.81 16.53 -3.92
CA ARG A 48 -0.76 17.56 -4.00
C ARG A 48 0.40 17.33 -3.02
N GLY A 49 0.12 16.91 -1.80
CA GLY A 49 1.12 16.63 -0.77
C GLY A 49 2.01 15.46 -1.15
N GLY A 50 1.40 14.32 -1.48
CA GLY A 50 2.15 13.12 -1.93
C GLY A 50 2.92 13.35 -3.23
N TRP A 51 2.37 14.13 -4.16
CA TRP A 51 3.04 14.53 -5.39
C TRP A 51 4.28 15.39 -5.11
N GLY A 52 4.13 16.39 -4.24
CA GLY A 52 5.22 17.26 -3.81
C GLY A 52 6.34 16.51 -3.09
N PHE A 53 6.00 15.48 -2.32
CA PHE A 53 6.98 14.61 -1.65
C PHE A 53 7.76 13.76 -2.65
N GLY A 54 7.09 13.15 -3.62
CA GLY A 54 7.74 12.42 -4.72
C GLY A 54 8.60 13.32 -5.61
N LYS A 55 8.23 14.60 -5.76
CA LYS A 55 9.01 15.59 -6.51
C LYS A 55 10.27 16.03 -5.76
N ASN A 56 10.16 16.38 -4.48
CA ASN A 56 11.19 17.18 -3.78
C ASN A 56 11.88 16.46 -2.61
N VAL A 57 11.17 15.56 -1.92
CA VAL A 57 11.61 15.02 -0.62
C VAL A 57 12.26 13.65 -0.78
N LEU A 58 11.67 12.76 -1.57
CA LEU A 58 12.21 11.42 -1.83
C LEU A 58 13.52 11.40 -2.63
N PRO A 59 13.62 12.09 -3.78
CA PRO A 59 14.67 11.76 -4.73
C PRO A 59 16.04 12.32 -4.32
N MET A 60 17.08 11.63 -4.76
CA MET A 60 18.47 12.10 -4.69
C MET A 60 18.64 13.39 -5.50
N GLN A 61 18.06 13.42 -6.71
CA GLN A 61 18.07 14.56 -7.59
C GLN A 61 16.65 14.98 -7.92
N THR A 62 16.34 16.26 -7.72
CA THR A 62 15.04 16.82 -8.13
C THR A 62 15.07 17.22 -9.59
N THR A 63 13.90 17.39 -10.18
CA THR A 63 13.77 17.95 -11.52
C THR A 63 14.35 19.37 -11.63
N ASP A 64 14.84 19.69 -12.84
CA ASP A 64 15.40 21.00 -13.19
C ASP A 64 14.49 22.15 -12.74
N GLU A 65 15.10 23.19 -12.15
CA GLU A 65 14.37 24.33 -11.57
C GLU A 65 13.52 25.07 -12.61
N ASP A 66 13.98 25.12 -13.86
CA ASP A 66 13.30 25.80 -14.97
C ASP A 66 12.15 24.99 -15.57
N PHE A 67 12.01 23.71 -15.21
CA PHE A 67 10.97 22.84 -15.74
C PHE A 67 9.73 22.85 -14.84
N GLU A 68 8.70 23.59 -15.28
CA GLU A 68 7.42 23.63 -14.59
C GLU A 68 6.64 22.32 -14.77
N MET A 69 6.44 21.61 -13.66
CA MET A 69 5.60 20.43 -13.59
C MET A 69 4.32 20.72 -12.81
N SER A 70 3.22 20.18 -13.31
CA SER A 70 1.92 20.19 -12.64
C SER A 70 1.19 18.88 -12.92
N ASN A 71 0.57 18.30 -11.90
CA ASN A 71 -0.35 17.19 -12.03
C ASN A 71 -1.82 17.65 -12.11
N LYS A 72 -2.04 18.95 -12.36
CA LYS A 72 -3.36 19.57 -12.47
C LYS A 72 -3.68 20.05 -13.88
N ILE A 73 -4.95 19.93 -14.25
CA ILE A 73 -5.55 20.56 -15.42
C ILE A 73 -6.62 21.53 -14.91
N GLY A 74 -6.31 22.83 -14.95
CA GLY A 74 -7.13 23.82 -14.23
C GLY A 74 -7.03 23.66 -12.71
N GLU A 75 -8.08 24.04 -11.99
CA GLU A 75 -8.07 24.05 -10.52
C GLU A 75 -8.57 22.75 -9.88
N ASN A 76 -9.48 22.05 -10.56
CA ASN A 76 -10.29 20.97 -9.98
C ASN A 76 -10.06 19.58 -10.61
N ILE A 77 -9.20 19.47 -11.63
CA ILE A 77 -8.85 18.18 -12.23
C ILE A 77 -7.39 17.89 -11.92
N GLN A 78 -7.13 16.72 -11.38
CA GLN A 78 -5.80 16.17 -11.17
C GLN A 78 -5.67 14.89 -12.00
N PHE A 79 -4.48 14.61 -12.50
CA PHE A 79 -4.17 13.37 -13.19
C PHE A 79 -2.89 12.75 -12.61
N GLY A 80 -2.70 11.46 -12.81
CA GLY A 80 -1.49 10.78 -12.40
C GLY A 80 -1.20 9.56 -13.24
N LEU A 81 0.01 9.03 -13.12
CA LEU A 81 0.50 7.86 -13.84
C LEU A 81 1.20 6.91 -12.88
N ASP A 82 1.10 5.60 -13.09
CA ASP A 82 1.95 4.59 -12.44
C ASP A 82 2.32 3.51 -13.47
N LEU A 83 3.61 3.35 -13.70
CA LEU A 83 4.19 2.34 -14.56
C LEU A 83 5.18 1.51 -13.74
N ARG A 84 4.96 0.20 -13.72
CA ARG A 84 5.83 -0.73 -12.99
C ARG A 84 6.13 -1.97 -13.79
N GLY A 85 7.40 -2.33 -13.80
CA GLY A 85 7.87 -3.61 -14.31
C GLY A 85 9.05 -4.12 -13.51
N GLN A 86 9.36 -5.40 -13.66
CA GLN A 86 10.52 -6.00 -13.01
C GLN A 86 11.23 -6.99 -13.91
N ALA A 87 12.54 -7.09 -13.73
CA ALA A 87 13.33 -8.22 -14.20
C ALA A 87 13.49 -9.20 -13.02
N LEU A 88 13.17 -10.46 -13.24
CA LEU A 88 13.24 -11.53 -12.25
C LEU A 88 14.24 -12.58 -12.70
N LEU A 89 15.17 -12.94 -11.82
CA LEU A 89 16.10 -14.04 -11.96
C LEU A 89 15.75 -15.09 -10.92
N ILE A 90 15.37 -16.29 -11.38
CA ILE A 90 15.16 -17.45 -10.51
C ILE A 90 16.36 -18.38 -10.66
N ILE A 91 16.90 -18.81 -9.51
CA ILE A 91 18.00 -19.77 -9.42
C ILE A 91 17.43 -21.02 -8.77
N THR A 92 17.36 -22.11 -9.53
CA THR A 92 17.05 -23.45 -9.02
C THR A 92 18.25 -24.37 -9.20
N GLU A 93 18.28 -25.51 -8.52
CA GLU A 93 19.36 -26.53 -8.62
C GLU A 93 19.80 -26.76 -10.08
N ASP A 94 18.84 -26.93 -10.99
CA ASP A 94 19.11 -27.31 -12.39
C ASP A 94 19.12 -26.14 -13.40
N LYS A 95 18.61 -24.94 -13.04
CA LYS A 95 18.29 -23.89 -14.01
C LYS A 95 18.44 -22.48 -13.45
N LYS A 96 19.02 -21.60 -14.27
CA LYS A 96 18.96 -20.15 -14.09
C LYS A 96 18.06 -19.58 -15.18
N ARG A 97 16.99 -18.88 -14.79
CA ARG A 97 16.04 -18.26 -15.72
C ARG A 97 15.88 -16.79 -15.41
N ILE A 98 15.95 -15.96 -16.44
CA ILE A 98 15.59 -14.55 -16.37
C ILE A 98 14.29 -14.32 -17.14
N ASP A 99 13.39 -13.53 -16.57
CA ASP A 99 12.15 -13.12 -17.21
C ASP A 99 11.82 -11.66 -16.87
N PHE A 100 10.90 -11.06 -17.63
CA PHE A 100 10.46 -9.68 -17.48
C PHE A 100 8.95 -9.64 -17.26
N GLN A 101 8.53 -9.04 -16.15
CA GLN A 101 7.13 -8.91 -15.80
C GLN A 101 6.67 -7.47 -15.89
N ARG A 102 5.54 -7.27 -16.58
CA ARG A 102 4.75 -6.04 -16.49
C ARG A 102 3.84 -6.15 -15.28
N MET A 103 3.97 -5.26 -14.31
CA MET A 103 3.22 -5.32 -13.06
C MET A 103 1.98 -4.44 -13.12
N THR A 104 2.17 -3.18 -13.50
CA THR A 104 1.14 -2.13 -13.46
C THR A 104 1.38 -1.14 -14.58
N GLY A 105 0.28 -0.69 -15.16
CA GLY A 105 0.26 0.47 -16.04
C GLY A 105 -1.06 1.19 -15.85
N SER A 106 -1.08 2.18 -14.97
CA SER A 106 -2.29 2.84 -14.50
C SER A 106 -2.29 4.32 -14.88
N LEU A 107 -3.44 4.79 -15.35
CA LEU A 107 -3.76 6.20 -15.48
C LEU A 107 -4.81 6.57 -14.42
N TYR A 108 -4.57 7.66 -13.71
CA TYR A 108 -5.46 8.17 -12.67
C TYR A 108 -6.07 9.50 -13.08
N THR A 109 -7.31 9.74 -12.66
CA THR A 109 -7.94 11.06 -12.72
C THR A 109 -8.72 11.30 -11.43
N ASN A 110 -8.53 12.46 -10.84
CA ASN A 110 -9.36 12.95 -9.73
C ASN A 110 -10.01 14.26 -10.13
N ILE A 111 -11.33 14.35 -9.95
CA ILE A 111 -12.12 15.55 -10.25
C ILE A 111 -12.79 16.00 -8.97
N ASP A 112 -12.39 17.17 -8.49
CA ASP A 112 -13.00 17.84 -7.35
C ASP A 112 -14.29 18.52 -7.85
N LEU A 113 -15.45 18.05 -7.34
CA LEU A 113 -16.77 18.61 -7.64
C LEU A 113 -17.12 19.75 -6.67
N SER A 114 -16.50 19.75 -5.49
CA SER A 114 -16.53 20.80 -4.47
C SER A 114 -15.36 20.58 -3.51
N GLU A 115 -15.17 21.47 -2.53
CA GLU A 115 -14.14 21.28 -1.48
C GLU A 115 -14.31 19.98 -0.67
N LYS A 116 -15.52 19.40 -0.63
CA LYS A 116 -15.84 18.21 0.19
C LYS A 116 -16.17 16.97 -0.62
N ILE A 117 -16.25 17.07 -1.95
CA ILE A 117 -16.70 15.97 -2.80
C ILE A 117 -15.79 15.86 -4.01
N ASN A 118 -15.21 14.68 -4.20
CA ASN A 118 -14.38 14.36 -5.36
C ASN A 118 -14.80 13.03 -5.99
N VAL A 119 -14.49 12.88 -7.27
CA VAL A 119 -14.65 11.63 -8.02
C VAL A 119 -13.29 11.21 -8.52
N PHE A 120 -12.93 9.97 -8.25
CA PHE A 120 -11.69 9.35 -8.65
C PHE A 120 -11.95 8.25 -9.68
N THR A 121 -11.07 8.13 -10.66
CA THR A 121 -11.02 7.01 -11.59
C THR A 121 -9.59 6.53 -11.81
N ARG A 122 -9.44 5.21 -11.99
CA ARG A 122 -8.22 4.52 -12.36
C ARG A 122 -8.55 3.48 -13.42
N TYR A 123 -7.71 3.42 -14.45
CA TYR A 123 -7.68 2.27 -15.34
C TYR A 123 -6.27 1.72 -15.43
N ASP A 124 -6.10 0.46 -15.03
CA ASP A 124 -4.86 -0.30 -15.24
C ASP A 124 -4.96 -1.07 -16.56
N PHE A 125 -4.17 -0.69 -17.56
CA PHE A 125 -4.18 -1.33 -18.88
C PHE A 125 -3.32 -2.60 -18.95
N VAL A 126 -2.52 -2.91 -17.92
CA VAL A 126 -1.75 -4.16 -17.83
C VAL A 126 -2.60 -5.27 -17.22
N GLN A 127 -3.29 -4.96 -16.12
CA GLN A 127 -4.10 -5.91 -15.36
C GLN A 127 -5.62 -5.81 -15.67
N ALA A 128 -6.02 -4.87 -16.51
CA ALA A 128 -7.42 -4.57 -16.83
C ALA A 128 -8.28 -4.27 -15.59
N ILE A 129 -7.69 -3.56 -14.62
CA ILE A 129 -8.36 -3.15 -13.37
C ILE A 129 -9.09 -1.84 -13.61
N TRP A 130 -10.34 -1.79 -13.16
CA TRP A 130 -11.17 -0.58 -13.16
C TRP A 130 -11.50 -0.22 -11.71
N GLU A 131 -11.10 0.97 -11.30
CA GLU A 131 -11.55 1.57 -10.05
C GLU A 131 -12.17 2.94 -10.34
N ALA A 132 -13.33 3.19 -9.75
CA ALA A 132 -14.01 4.46 -9.90
C ALA A 132 -14.94 4.66 -8.72
N TYR A 133 -14.73 5.73 -7.97
CA TYR A 133 -15.52 6.01 -6.77
C TYR A 133 -15.65 7.51 -6.52
N GLY A 134 -16.73 7.89 -5.86
CA GLY A 134 -16.90 9.22 -5.26
C GLY A 134 -16.60 9.18 -3.77
N VAL A 135 -16.00 10.23 -3.25
CA VAL A 135 -15.80 10.45 -1.80
C VAL A 135 -16.50 11.75 -1.42
N ALA A 136 -17.30 11.69 -0.36
CA ALA A 136 -17.98 12.85 0.22
C ALA A 136 -17.60 13.01 1.69
N ARG A 137 -16.82 14.04 2.01
CA ARG A 137 -16.36 14.42 3.36
C ARG A 137 -17.39 15.34 4.04
N ILE A 138 -18.60 14.83 4.19
CA ILE A 138 -19.77 15.61 4.66
C ILE A 138 -20.13 15.33 6.12
N LEU A 139 -19.40 14.43 6.78
CA LEU A 139 -19.61 14.07 8.18
C LEU A 139 -18.64 14.85 9.09
N PRO A 140 -18.87 14.88 10.42
CA PRO A 140 -17.97 15.54 11.36
C PRO A 140 -16.53 15.03 11.30
N ASN A 141 -15.56 15.87 11.69
CA ASN A 141 -14.12 15.54 11.71
C ASN A 141 -13.58 15.02 10.37
N ASP A 142 -14.04 15.58 9.25
CA ASP A 142 -13.68 15.15 7.88
C ASP A 142 -13.91 13.66 7.57
N SER A 143 -14.77 13.03 8.37
CA SER A 143 -15.30 11.69 8.12
C SER A 143 -16.05 11.67 6.79
N TYR A 144 -16.06 10.51 6.13
CA TYR A 144 -16.48 10.42 4.74
C TYR A 144 -17.35 9.20 4.45
N ILE A 145 -18.15 9.35 3.39
CA ILE A 145 -18.81 8.26 2.70
C ILE A 145 -18.15 8.12 1.34
N LYS A 146 -17.74 6.90 0.99
CA LYS A 146 -17.16 6.54 -0.31
C LYS A 146 -18.08 5.52 -0.99
N GLY A 147 -18.31 5.68 -2.28
CA GLY A 147 -19.15 4.75 -3.05
C GLY A 147 -18.65 4.58 -4.48
N GLY A 148 -18.66 3.34 -4.96
CA GLY A 148 -18.17 2.96 -6.28
C GLY A 148 -17.38 1.65 -6.24
N THR A 149 -16.43 1.49 -7.16
CA THR A 149 -15.51 0.36 -7.23
C THR A 149 -14.15 0.76 -6.65
N PHE A 150 -13.71 0.09 -5.59
CA PHE A 150 -12.47 0.41 -4.87
C PHE A 150 -11.87 -0.84 -4.22
N GLN A 151 -10.59 -0.78 -3.84
CA GLN A 151 -9.99 -1.75 -2.94
C GLN A 151 -10.40 -1.47 -1.49
N SER A 152 -10.90 -2.48 -0.77
CA SER A 152 -11.29 -2.37 0.65
C SER A 152 -10.09 -2.07 1.55
N ASN A 153 -10.35 -1.55 2.74
CA ASN A 153 -9.29 -1.24 3.71
C ASN A 153 -9.11 -2.39 4.71
N TYR A 154 -8.22 -3.33 4.40
CA TYR A 154 -7.82 -4.42 5.30
C TYR A 154 -6.29 -4.40 5.48
N GLY A 155 -5.83 -4.40 6.74
CA GLY A 155 -4.42 -4.42 7.10
C GLY A 155 -3.60 -3.20 6.63
N ILE A 156 -2.28 -3.37 6.51
CA ILE A 156 -1.34 -2.38 5.96
C ILE A 156 -1.36 -2.43 4.41
N ARG A 157 -1.66 -1.31 3.75
CA ARG A 157 -1.61 -1.23 2.28
C ARG A 157 -0.16 -1.23 1.76
N LEU A 158 0.41 -2.42 1.61
CA LEU A 158 1.70 -2.62 0.98
C LEU A 158 1.59 -2.48 -0.54
N ASP A 159 2.59 -1.85 -1.11
CA ASP A 159 2.76 -1.70 -2.54
C ASP A 159 3.49 -2.89 -3.20
N ASP A 160 4.10 -3.76 -2.39
CA ASP A 160 4.73 -4.97 -2.89
C ASP A 160 3.66 -6.00 -3.26
N HIS A 161 3.56 -6.26 -4.57
CA HIS A 161 2.60 -7.18 -5.16
C HIS A 161 2.88 -8.66 -4.87
N THR A 162 3.93 -8.94 -4.11
CA THR A 162 4.36 -10.28 -3.77
C THR A 162 4.22 -10.60 -2.29
N ALA A 163 3.85 -9.63 -1.43
CA ALA A 163 3.68 -9.85 0.02
C ALA A 163 2.58 -10.88 0.30
N TYR A 164 2.83 -11.82 1.21
CA TYR A 164 1.89 -12.91 1.48
C TYR A 164 0.56 -12.46 2.11
N THR A 165 0.59 -11.38 2.89
CA THR A 165 -0.62 -10.68 3.37
C THR A 165 -1.43 -10.03 2.24
N ARG A 166 -0.83 -9.88 1.04
CA ARG A 166 -1.41 -9.25 -0.16
C ARG A 166 -1.38 -10.16 -1.38
N GLY A 167 -1.78 -11.42 -1.22
CA GLY A 167 -1.91 -12.38 -2.33
C GLY A 167 -0.65 -13.11 -2.73
N GLY A 168 0.47 -12.82 -2.05
CA GLY A 168 1.73 -13.51 -2.26
C GLY A 168 2.32 -13.29 -3.63
N ASP A 169 3.23 -14.16 -4.03
CA ASP A 169 3.93 -14.08 -5.30
C ASP A 169 3.03 -14.29 -6.54
N LEU A 170 1.71 -14.45 -6.39
CA LEU A 170 0.76 -14.69 -7.49
C LEU A 170 1.18 -15.86 -8.40
N GLY A 171 1.95 -16.83 -7.87
CA GLY A 171 2.51 -17.95 -8.63
C GLY A 171 3.73 -17.62 -9.49
N LEU A 172 4.37 -16.47 -9.31
CA LEU A 172 5.56 -16.06 -10.09
C LEU A 172 6.82 -16.84 -9.72
N VAL A 173 6.96 -17.25 -8.46
CA VAL A 173 8.15 -17.97 -7.97
C VAL A 173 7.80 -19.40 -7.58
N THR A 174 6.65 -19.59 -6.92
CA THR A 174 6.19 -20.87 -6.39
C THR A 174 5.21 -21.62 -7.29
N ASN A 175 4.83 -21.06 -8.45
CA ASN A 175 3.82 -21.60 -9.38
C ASN A 175 2.43 -21.85 -8.76
N SER A 176 2.16 -21.32 -7.56
CA SER A 176 0.86 -21.33 -6.90
C SER A 176 0.51 -19.94 -6.36
N VAL A 177 -0.76 -19.57 -6.35
CA VAL A 177 -1.20 -18.35 -5.66
C VAL A 177 -1.13 -18.62 -4.16
N SER A 178 -0.10 -18.07 -3.54
CA SER A 178 0.25 -18.35 -2.15
C SER A 178 0.04 -17.12 -1.29
N GLY A 179 -1.20 -16.78 -0.90
CA GLY A 179 -1.46 -15.62 -0.06
C GLY A 179 -2.94 -15.30 0.12
N LEU A 180 -3.23 -14.19 0.79
CA LEU A 180 -4.60 -13.77 1.14
C LEU A 180 -5.33 -13.03 0.00
N ILE A 181 -6.64 -12.84 0.16
CA ILE A 181 -7.53 -12.34 -0.91
C ILE A 181 -7.22 -10.91 -1.39
N TYR A 182 -6.73 -10.03 -0.49
CA TYR A 182 -6.49 -8.61 -0.76
C TYR A 182 -5.20 -8.38 -1.55
N ASN A 183 -5.12 -8.99 -2.72
CA ASN A 183 -4.04 -8.75 -3.66
C ASN A 183 -4.19 -7.38 -4.36
N PRO A 184 -3.15 -6.87 -5.04
CA PRO A 184 -3.18 -5.57 -5.70
C PRO A 184 -4.20 -5.43 -6.84
N ALA A 185 -4.77 -6.54 -7.32
CA ALA A 185 -5.83 -6.55 -8.34
C ALA A 185 -7.24 -6.71 -7.73
N TYR A 186 -7.36 -6.84 -6.41
CA TYR A 186 -8.65 -6.96 -5.73
C TYR A 186 -9.39 -5.62 -5.74
N THR A 187 -10.61 -5.63 -6.26
CA THR A 187 -11.54 -4.49 -6.23
C THR A 187 -12.95 -4.99 -5.93
N GLU A 188 -13.72 -4.22 -5.19
CA GLU A 188 -15.14 -4.48 -4.95
C GLU A 188 -16.00 -3.25 -5.24
N SER A 189 -17.22 -3.48 -5.71
CA SER A 189 -18.20 -2.42 -5.94
C SER A 189 -19.14 -2.33 -4.74
N GLY A 190 -19.18 -1.19 -4.07
CA GLY A 190 -19.87 -1.07 -2.80
C GLY A 190 -19.83 0.33 -2.20
N ILE A 191 -19.98 0.37 -0.88
CA ILE A 191 -19.91 1.57 -0.06
C ILE A 191 -18.88 1.38 1.07
N GLU A 192 -18.22 2.45 1.46
CA GLU A 192 -17.32 2.51 2.61
C GLU A 192 -17.64 3.76 3.42
N LEU A 193 -17.69 3.60 4.74
CA LEU A 193 -17.78 4.68 5.71
C LEU A 193 -16.43 4.78 6.42
N GLY A 194 -15.81 5.96 6.42
CA GLY A 194 -14.63 6.26 7.22
C GLY A 194 -14.94 7.30 8.28
N VAL A 195 -14.63 6.99 9.54
CA VAL A 195 -14.90 7.82 10.71
C VAL A 195 -13.59 8.14 11.41
N TYR A 196 -13.27 9.43 11.52
CA TYR A 196 -12.19 9.95 12.36
C TYR A 196 -12.79 10.30 13.73
N PHE A 197 -12.52 9.45 14.72
CA PHE A 197 -12.98 9.70 16.10
C PHE A 197 -12.21 10.86 16.74
N ASP A 198 -10.92 10.92 16.43
CA ASP A 198 -9.95 11.93 16.85
C ASP A 198 -8.80 11.92 15.83
N ASP A 199 -7.84 12.83 15.94
CA ASP A 199 -6.67 12.92 15.06
C ASP A 199 -5.78 11.65 15.12
N PHE A 200 -5.91 10.85 16.19
CA PHE A 200 -5.15 9.62 16.38
C PHE A 200 -5.95 8.35 16.11
N ALA A 201 -7.24 8.41 15.77
CA ALA A 201 -8.09 7.21 15.69
C ALA A 201 -9.04 7.23 14.48
N PHE A 202 -8.83 6.27 13.58
CA PHE A 202 -9.55 6.16 12.31
C PHE A 202 -10.15 4.78 12.12
N LEU A 203 -11.47 4.71 11.90
CA LEU A 203 -12.22 3.49 11.64
C LEU A 203 -12.81 3.52 10.24
N THR A 204 -12.69 2.42 9.51
CA THR A 204 -13.40 2.21 8.25
C THR A 204 -14.27 0.97 8.32
N ALA A 205 -15.41 1.02 7.67
CA ALA A 205 -16.26 -0.15 7.40
C ALA A 205 -16.77 -0.10 5.96
N SER A 206 -16.64 -1.20 5.22
CA SER A 206 -17.15 -1.34 3.85
C SER A 206 -18.04 -2.57 3.69
N ALA A 207 -18.93 -2.46 2.72
CA ALA A 207 -19.70 -3.57 2.19
C ALA A 207 -19.69 -3.48 0.66
N GLY A 208 -19.17 -4.51 -0.02
CA GLY A 208 -19.01 -4.48 -1.47
C GLY A 208 -19.04 -5.86 -2.09
N ASN A 209 -19.23 -5.91 -3.40
CA ASN A 209 -19.21 -7.16 -4.16
C ASN A 209 -18.03 -7.17 -5.15
N PRO A 210 -17.11 -8.15 -5.08
CA PRO A 210 -15.99 -8.26 -6.01
C PRO A 210 -16.40 -8.86 -7.36
N SER A 211 -17.59 -9.45 -7.46
CA SER A 211 -18.11 -10.01 -8.71
C SER A 211 -18.72 -8.93 -9.60
N ARG A 212 -18.43 -8.98 -10.90
CA ARG A 212 -19.14 -8.19 -11.93
C ARG A 212 -20.57 -8.70 -12.17
N LEU A 213 -20.85 -9.95 -11.81
CA LEU A 213 -22.15 -10.58 -11.98
C LEU A 213 -23.01 -10.33 -10.74
N LEU A 214 -24.19 -9.74 -10.96
CA LEU A 214 -25.16 -9.47 -9.90
C LEU A 214 -25.69 -10.78 -9.29
N PHE A 215 -25.87 -10.77 -7.97
CA PHE A 215 -26.50 -11.86 -7.19
C PHE A 215 -25.82 -13.23 -7.27
N GLN A 216 -24.53 -13.29 -7.62
CA GLN A 216 -23.76 -14.55 -7.67
C GLN A 216 -23.04 -14.87 -6.36
N VAL A 217 -22.58 -13.84 -5.66
CA VAL A 217 -21.84 -13.97 -4.40
C VAL A 217 -22.36 -12.96 -3.39
N ASP A 218 -22.31 -13.34 -2.12
CA ASP A 218 -22.64 -12.45 -1.01
C ASP A 218 -21.63 -11.29 -0.94
N PRO A 219 -22.04 -10.10 -0.46
CA PRO A 219 -21.12 -9.00 -0.23
C PRO A 219 -19.99 -9.40 0.73
N VAL A 220 -18.80 -8.88 0.47
CA VAL A 220 -17.69 -8.84 1.41
C VAL A 220 -17.92 -7.68 2.37
N TYR A 221 -17.77 -7.96 3.65
CA TYR A 221 -17.79 -6.94 4.69
C TYR A 221 -16.39 -6.80 5.26
N THR A 222 -15.87 -5.57 5.30
CA THR A 222 -14.53 -5.29 5.80
C THR A 222 -14.59 -4.17 6.81
N ALA A 223 -13.88 -4.31 7.93
CA ALA A 223 -13.69 -3.25 8.90
C ALA A 223 -12.21 -3.14 9.30
N ASN A 224 -11.74 -1.92 9.55
CA ASN A 224 -10.38 -1.67 9.98
C ASN A 224 -10.33 -0.49 10.94
N LEU A 225 -9.70 -0.68 12.09
CA LEU A 225 -9.43 0.36 13.08
C LEU A 225 -7.93 0.60 13.14
N LYS A 226 -7.51 1.83 12.85
CA LYS A 226 -6.13 2.30 12.98
C LYS A 226 -6.05 3.33 14.10
N ILE A 227 -5.07 3.14 14.98
CA ILE A 227 -4.70 4.07 16.04
C ILE A 227 -3.28 4.56 15.76
N GLN A 228 -3.07 5.86 15.72
CA GLN A 228 -1.80 6.50 15.40
C GLN A 228 -1.57 7.69 16.35
N PRO A 229 -1.06 7.45 17.57
CA PRO A 229 -0.77 8.54 18.49
C PRO A 229 0.44 9.35 18.01
N THR A 230 0.43 10.65 18.25
CA THR A 230 1.59 11.52 18.07
C THR A 230 2.59 11.27 19.21
N ILE A 231 3.85 10.97 18.88
CA ILE A 231 4.92 10.70 19.85
C ILE A 231 6.09 11.68 19.60
N GLY A 232 5.84 12.96 19.89
CA GLY A 232 6.81 14.02 19.59
C GLY A 232 7.09 14.12 18.08
N ASP A 233 8.17 14.81 17.74
CA ASP A 233 8.49 15.11 16.33
C ASP A 233 9.38 14.06 15.67
N GLU A 234 10.09 13.25 16.46
CA GLU A 234 11.10 12.31 15.98
C GLU A 234 10.60 10.85 15.91
N ALA A 235 9.48 10.54 16.56
CA ALA A 235 8.94 9.19 16.63
C ALA A 235 7.50 9.12 16.11
N ALA A 236 7.16 7.99 15.49
CA ALA A 236 5.82 7.70 15.02
C ALA A 236 5.43 6.29 15.44
N LEU A 237 4.16 6.10 15.78
CA LEU A 237 3.60 4.79 16.07
C LEU A 237 2.23 4.69 15.40
N PHE A 238 1.96 3.57 14.74
CA PHE A 238 0.58 3.15 14.50
C PHE A 238 0.39 1.71 14.95
N PHE A 239 -0.84 1.36 15.27
CA PHE A 239 -1.27 -0.02 15.44
C PHE A 239 -2.77 -0.11 15.14
N GLY A 240 -3.22 -1.31 14.81
CA GLY A 240 -4.60 -1.48 14.41
C GLY A 240 -4.98 -2.93 14.21
N GLY A 241 -6.26 -3.11 13.89
CA GLY A 241 -6.84 -4.41 13.63
C GLY A 241 -7.87 -4.35 12.52
N SER A 242 -7.94 -5.41 11.73
CA SER A 242 -8.87 -5.55 10.62
C SER A 242 -9.69 -6.83 10.76
N PHE A 243 -10.92 -6.77 10.27
CA PHE A 243 -11.82 -7.90 10.16
C PHE A 243 -12.42 -7.93 8.76
N ALA A 244 -12.53 -9.11 8.17
CA ALA A 244 -13.29 -9.29 6.95
C ALA A 244 -14.07 -10.60 6.96
N THR A 245 -15.24 -10.61 6.33
CA THR A 245 -16.05 -11.81 6.17
C THR A 245 -16.66 -11.87 4.77
N PHE A 246 -16.57 -13.04 4.13
CA PHE A 246 -17.04 -13.26 2.76
C PHE A 246 -17.27 -14.73 2.44
N LYS A 247 -17.89 -15.00 1.29
CA LYS A 247 -17.97 -16.33 0.70
C LYS A 247 -17.31 -16.34 -0.67
N LYS A 248 -16.53 -17.37 -0.98
CA LYS A 248 -15.94 -17.55 -2.33
C LYS A 248 -16.98 -17.98 -3.37
N SER A 249 -18.02 -18.69 -2.94
CA SER A 249 -19.14 -19.17 -3.75
C SER A 249 -20.34 -19.49 -2.86
N ALA A 250 -21.52 -19.68 -3.45
CA ALA A 250 -22.75 -20.05 -2.74
C ALA A 250 -22.64 -21.37 -1.94
N VAL A 251 -21.72 -22.25 -2.33
CA VAL A 251 -21.52 -23.58 -1.72
C VAL A 251 -20.27 -23.68 -0.84
N THR A 252 -19.45 -22.63 -0.76
CA THR A 252 -18.24 -22.62 0.09
C THR A 252 -18.57 -22.13 1.50
N PRO A 253 -17.79 -22.52 2.52
CA PRO A 253 -17.91 -21.94 3.85
C PRO A 253 -17.72 -20.42 3.84
N VAL A 254 -18.23 -19.77 4.90
CA VAL A 254 -17.98 -18.36 5.16
C VAL A 254 -16.55 -18.24 5.67
N VAL A 255 -15.73 -17.46 4.96
CA VAL A 255 -14.38 -17.12 5.38
C VAL A 255 -14.46 -15.98 6.38
N ASN A 256 -13.81 -16.12 7.52
CA ASN A 256 -13.61 -15.03 8.48
C ASN A 256 -12.13 -14.73 8.63
N MET A 257 -11.75 -13.49 8.38
CA MET A 257 -10.38 -13.01 8.42
C MET A 257 -10.20 -11.99 9.54
N TYR A 258 -9.11 -12.11 10.28
CA TYR A 258 -8.71 -11.23 11.38
C TYR A 258 -7.25 -10.85 11.20
N GLY A 259 -6.95 -9.56 11.23
CA GLY A 259 -5.61 -9.04 11.03
C GLY A 259 -5.22 -8.10 12.15
N GLY A 260 -3.99 -8.18 12.62
CA GLY A 260 -3.39 -7.26 13.57
C GLY A 260 -2.11 -6.68 12.99
N TYR A 261 -1.90 -5.38 13.14
CA TYR A 261 -0.71 -4.73 12.59
C TYR A 261 -0.21 -3.61 13.50
N ALA A 262 1.09 -3.33 13.40
CA ALA A 262 1.74 -2.25 14.12
C ALA A 262 2.95 -1.74 13.34
N GLY A 263 3.33 -0.50 13.60
CA GLY A 263 4.49 0.13 13.00
C GLY A 263 5.06 1.21 13.89
N PHE A 264 6.38 1.26 14.00
CA PHE A 264 7.12 2.25 14.76
C PHE A 264 8.22 2.86 13.89
N GLY A 265 8.40 4.17 13.98
CA GLY A 265 9.49 4.88 13.34
C GLY A 265 10.19 5.80 14.32
N PHE A 266 11.51 5.93 14.16
CA PHE A 266 12.35 6.86 14.90
C PHE A 266 13.47 7.37 14.00
N GLY A 267 13.44 8.67 13.69
CA GLY A 267 14.37 9.29 12.75
C GLY A 267 14.35 8.59 11.38
N ASP A 268 15.50 8.02 10.98
CA ASP A 268 15.67 7.30 9.70
C ASP A 268 15.26 5.83 9.73
N PHE A 269 14.96 5.30 10.91
CA PHE A 269 14.61 3.90 11.14
C PHE A 269 13.10 3.70 11.19
N THR A 270 12.61 2.64 10.54
CA THR A 270 11.20 2.22 10.63
C THR A 270 11.12 0.70 10.72
N ILE A 271 10.20 0.21 11.55
CA ILE A 271 9.80 -1.19 11.62
C ILE A 271 8.28 -1.27 11.57
N MET A 272 7.74 -2.20 10.80
CA MET A 272 6.31 -2.48 10.79
C MET A 272 6.04 -3.95 10.56
N GLY A 273 4.86 -4.41 10.96
CA GLY A 273 4.44 -5.77 10.72
C GLY A 273 2.93 -5.96 10.76
N GLU A 274 2.50 -7.06 10.16
CA GLU A 274 1.11 -7.50 10.05
C GLU A 274 1.06 -9.01 10.25
N PHE A 275 0.04 -9.47 10.97
CA PHE A 275 -0.28 -10.87 11.16
C PHE A 275 -1.77 -11.10 10.98
N ASP A 276 -2.11 -11.99 10.05
CA ASP A 276 -3.47 -12.28 9.65
C ASP A 276 -3.80 -13.76 9.83
N ILE A 277 -5.03 -14.03 10.24
CA ILE A 277 -5.63 -15.36 10.35
C ILE A 277 -6.88 -15.38 9.48
N ALA A 278 -7.00 -16.38 8.61
CA ALA A 278 -8.12 -16.58 7.69
C ALA A 278 -8.73 -17.97 7.88
N ASN A 279 -9.80 -18.04 8.67
CA ASN A 279 -10.53 -19.29 8.92
C ASN A 279 -11.34 -19.68 7.69
N ASP A 280 -11.35 -20.97 7.37
CA ASP A 280 -12.07 -21.55 6.24
C ASP A 280 -11.63 -21.03 4.85
N TYR A 281 -10.45 -20.38 4.76
CA TYR A 281 -10.02 -19.70 3.54
C TYR A 281 -9.64 -20.66 2.42
N ILE A 282 -8.65 -21.53 2.64
CA ILE A 282 -8.24 -22.54 1.65
C ILE A 282 -9.05 -23.82 1.84
N LYS A 283 -9.18 -24.29 3.08
CA LYS A 283 -9.87 -25.53 3.43
C LYS A 283 -10.82 -25.28 4.61
N LYS A 284 -12.00 -25.91 4.53
CA LYS A 284 -13.00 -25.87 5.60
C LYS A 284 -12.44 -26.49 6.89
N ASP A 285 -12.81 -25.91 8.03
CA ASP A 285 -12.43 -26.31 9.38
C ASP A 285 -10.91 -26.23 9.60
N SER A 286 -10.24 -25.26 8.95
CA SER A 286 -8.81 -24.95 9.11
C SER A 286 -8.56 -23.44 9.03
N ALA A 287 -7.38 -22.99 9.44
CA ALA A 287 -6.97 -21.59 9.33
C ALA A 287 -5.74 -21.45 8.42
N SER A 288 -5.75 -20.46 7.53
CA SER A 288 -4.54 -19.99 6.86
C SER A 288 -3.98 -18.79 7.63
N THR A 289 -2.67 -18.68 7.79
CA THR A 289 -2.04 -17.51 8.43
C THR A 289 -1.06 -16.81 7.50
N ALA A 290 -0.98 -15.48 7.59
CA ALA A 290 0.01 -14.70 6.87
C ALA A 290 0.70 -13.75 7.83
N MET A 291 2.02 -13.60 7.69
CA MET A 291 2.83 -12.68 8.48
C MET A 291 3.74 -11.88 7.56
N MET A 292 3.93 -10.62 7.91
CA MET A 292 4.92 -9.75 7.31
C MET A 292 5.58 -8.91 8.41
N VAL A 293 6.90 -8.82 8.40
CA VAL A 293 7.68 -7.89 9.23
C VAL A 293 8.71 -7.21 8.35
N GLU A 294 8.65 -5.88 8.25
CA GLU A 294 9.56 -5.07 7.45
C GLU A 294 10.34 -4.10 8.33
N VAL A 295 11.65 -4.07 8.12
CA VAL A 295 12.56 -3.09 8.70
C VAL A 295 13.18 -2.29 7.55
N ALA A 296 13.17 -0.97 7.67
CA ALA A 296 13.82 -0.08 6.73
C ALA A 296 14.66 0.99 7.43
N TYR A 297 15.76 1.36 6.80
CA TYR A 297 16.65 2.41 7.26
C TYR A 297 17.05 3.31 6.09
N ARG A 298 16.80 4.63 6.23
CA ARG A 298 17.26 5.62 5.25
C ARG A 298 18.76 5.83 5.41
N VAL A 299 19.54 5.31 4.47
CA VAL A 299 21.01 5.43 4.46
C VAL A 299 21.41 6.86 4.12
N ILE A 300 20.81 7.40 3.06
CA ILE A 300 20.90 8.79 2.63
C ILE A 300 19.57 9.18 1.97
N LYS A 301 19.36 10.48 1.69
CA LYS A 301 18.19 10.92 0.90
C LYS A 301 18.13 10.13 -0.41
N GLY A 302 16.98 9.52 -0.69
CA GLY A 302 16.74 8.71 -1.88
C GLY A 302 17.37 7.32 -1.90
N LEU A 303 17.97 6.85 -0.80
CA LEU A 303 18.45 5.46 -0.67
C LEU A 303 18.02 4.85 0.65
N GLU A 304 17.30 3.74 0.58
CA GLU A 304 16.86 2.99 1.75
C GLU A 304 17.32 1.54 1.67
N ALA A 305 17.83 1.02 2.79
CA ALA A 305 18.02 -0.40 2.96
C ALA A 305 16.74 -1.00 3.55
N VAL A 306 16.26 -2.11 2.98
CA VAL A 306 15.02 -2.77 3.39
C VAL A 306 15.29 -4.25 3.61
N VAL A 307 14.83 -4.77 4.75
CA VAL A 307 14.80 -6.19 5.08
C VAL A 307 13.38 -6.55 5.45
N ARG A 308 12.80 -7.57 4.81
CA ARG A 308 11.44 -8.03 5.10
C ARG A 308 11.38 -9.53 5.26
N PHE A 309 10.73 -9.98 6.31
CA PHE A 309 10.38 -11.37 6.53
C PHE A 309 8.90 -11.55 6.18
N ASP A 310 8.59 -12.52 5.32
CA ASP A 310 7.21 -12.91 5.03
C ASP A 310 7.02 -14.39 5.32
N ARG A 311 5.88 -14.77 5.93
CA ARG A 311 5.46 -16.16 6.12
C ARG A 311 4.01 -16.34 5.68
N PHE A 312 3.71 -17.42 4.98
CA PHE A 312 2.37 -17.86 4.65
C PHE A 312 2.21 -19.32 5.02
N ASP A 313 1.21 -19.62 5.83
CA ASP A 313 0.87 -20.96 6.25
C ASP A 313 -0.52 -21.24 5.66
N PRO A 314 -0.63 -22.08 4.62
CA PRO A 314 -1.90 -22.32 3.95
C PRO A 314 -2.88 -23.10 4.85
N ASN A 315 -2.38 -23.91 5.78
CA ASN A 315 -3.19 -24.68 6.70
C ASN A 315 -2.45 -24.95 8.02
N SER A 316 -2.84 -24.22 9.07
CA SER A 316 -2.26 -24.30 10.41
C SER A 316 -2.32 -25.67 11.09
N ASP A 317 -3.09 -26.62 10.55
CA ASP A 317 -3.18 -28.00 11.05
C ASP A 317 -2.15 -28.96 10.42
N ILE A 318 -1.43 -28.51 9.39
CA ILE A 318 -0.40 -29.30 8.69
C ILE A 318 0.96 -28.70 9.03
N ASP A 319 1.82 -29.50 9.65
CA ASP A 319 3.20 -29.09 9.87
C ASP A 319 3.96 -29.12 8.54
N LYS A 320 4.86 -28.14 8.35
CA LYS A 320 5.81 -28.08 7.22
C LYS A 320 5.13 -27.92 5.85
N ASP A 321 4.10 -27.09 5.79
CA ASP A 321 3.54 -26.60 4.52
C ASP A 321 3.64 -25.07 4.39
N GLU A 322 4.31 -24.41 5.34
CA GLU A 322 4.52 -22.98 5.32
C GLU A 322 5.55 -22.54 4.28
N LEU A 323 5.25 -21.41 3.65
CA LEU A 323 6.12 -20.69 2.75
C LEU A 323 6.72 -19.51 3.51
N THR A 324 8.03 -19.54 3.69
CA THR A 324 8.75 -18.49 4.41
C THR A 324 9.81 -17.89 3.51
N ARG A 325 10.01 -16.58 3.60
CA ARG A 325 11.07 -15.91 2.86
C ARG A 325 11.65 -14.72 3.59
N LEU A 326 12.92 -14.46 3.30
CA LEU A 326 13.63 -13.26 3.70
C LEU A 326 14.00 -12.45 2.46
N VAL A 327 13.44 -11.24 2.36
CA VAL A 327 13.71 -10.27 1.31
C VAL A 327 14.73 -9.27 1.84
N ILE A 328 15.82 -9.06 1.09
CA ILE A 328 16.87 -8.09 1.41
C ILE A 328 17.08 -7.25 0.16
N GLY A 329 17.06 -5.93 0.29
CA GLY A 329 17.24 -5.07 -0.86
C GLY A 329 17.44 -3.62 -0.53
N PHE A 330 17.43 -2.82 -1.59
CA PHE A 330 17.45 -1.37 -1.51
C PHE A 330 16.28 -0.79 -2.26
N GLU A 331 15.88 0.41 -1.87
CA GLU A 331 15.05 1.28 -2.68
C GLU A 331 15.81 2.55 -3.00
N ILE A 332 15.87 2.86 -4.29
CA ILE A 332 16.68 3.93 -4.83
C ILE A 332 15.75 4.86 -5.60
N PHE A 333 15.77 6.13 -5.22
CA PHE A 333 15.02 7.22 -5.85
C PHE A 333 16.02 8.16 -6.55
N PRO A 334 16.59 7.76 -7.70
CA PRO A 334 17.67 8.52 -8.32
C PRO A 334 17.23 9.90 -8.80
N TYR A 335 15.97 10.03 -9.22
CA TYR A 335 15.38 11.24 -9.76
C TYR A 335 13.93 11.36 -9.29
N SER A 336 13.35 12.57 -9.30
CA SER A 336 11.91 12.77 -9.05
C SER A 336 11.11 11.75 -9.85
N PHE A 337 10.10 11.13 -9.24
CA PHE A 337 9.15 10.24 -9.94
C PHE A 337 9.73 8.92 -10.46
N ILE A 338 10.98 8.59 -10.13
CA ILE A 338 11.65 7.36 -10.56
C ILE A 338 12.15 6.59 -9.34
N GLU A 339 11.89 5.28 -9.35
CA GLU A 339 12.31 4.35 -8.32
C GLU A 339 12.86 3.05 -8.93
N ILE A 340 13.93 2.55 -8.32
CA ILE A 340 14.57 1.30 -8.66
C ILE A 340 14.71 0.47 -7.38
N ARG A 341 14.20 -0.77 -7.38
CA ARG A 341 14.28 -1.68 -6.23
C ARG A 341 15.03 -2.97 -6.58
N PRO A 342 16.36 -3.02 -6.41
CA PRO A 342 17.08 -4.29 -6.41
C PRO A 342 16.79 -5.06 -5.12
N GLN A 343 16.39 -6.33 -5.24
CA GLN A 343 16.09 -7.22 -4.12
C GLN A 343 16.65 -8.62 -4.36
N TYR A 344 17.04 -9.28 -3.27
CA TYR A 344 17.32 -10.70 -3.20
C TYR A 344 16.33 -11.35 -2.23
N ARG A 345 15.84 -12.54 -2.58
CA ARG A 345 14.82 -13.28 -1.85
C ARG A 345 15.37 -14.67 -1.55
N LEU A 346 15.62 -14.90 -0.27
CA LEU A 346 15.95 -16.19 0.28
C LEU A 346 14.65 -16.92 0.58
N GLN A 347 14.42 -18.04 -0.09
CA GLN A 347 13.25 -18.87 0.16
C GLN A 347 13.62 -19.95 1.19
N MET A 348 12.72 -20.17 2.14
CA MET A 348 12.96 -21.01 3.32
C MET A 348 11.78 -21.95 3.54
N GLU A 349 11.49 -22.82 2.56
CA GLU A 349 10.48 -23.86 2.70
C GLU A 349 10.97 -25.09 3.48
N ASP A 350 10.04 -25.90 4.00
CA ASP A 350 10.30 -27.24 4.55
C ASP A 350 9.38 -28.25 3.83
N PRO A 351 9.90 -29.28 3.15
CA PRO A 351 11.33 -29.54 2.89
C PRO A 351 11.95 -28.43 2.04
N GLY A 352 13.23 -28.13 2.29
CA GLY A 352 13.97 -27.09 1.58
C GLY A 352 14.00 -27.30 0.07
N ILE A 353 13.69 -26.24 -0.67
CA ILE A 353 13.75 -26.19 -2.12
C ILE A 353 14.75 -25.08 -2.50
N GLU A 354 15.69 -25.35 -3.40
CA GLU A 354 16.50 -24.25 -3.95
C GLU A 354 15.69 -23.51 -5.02
N ASN A 355 15.12 -22.37 -4.65
CA ASN A 355 14.32 -21.51 -5.53
C ASN A 355 14.48 -20.01 -5.20
N ASP A 356 15.65 -19.65 -4.64
CA ASP A 356 16.04 -18.26 -4.40
C ASP A 356 15.87 -17.40 -5.65
N ALA A 357 15.50 -16.14 -5.43
CA ALA A 357 15.23 -15.20 -6.50
C ALA A 357 15.94 -13.87 -6.29
N ALA A 358 16.47 -13.31 -7.37
CA ALA A 358 16.91 -11.92 -7.42
C ALA A 358 16.00 -11.14 -8.35
N LEU A 359 15.68 -9.90 -8.03
CA LEU A 359 14.89 -9.04 -8.92
C LEU A 359 15.37 -7.61 -8.90
N ILE A 360 15.05 -6.90 -9.97
CA ILE A 360 15.15 -5.44 -10.05
C ILE A 360 13.82 -4.92 -10.56
N GLN A 361 13.11 -4.19 -9.70
CA GLN A 361 11.88 -3.51 -10.07
C GLN A 361 12.18 -2.08 -10.52
N PHE A 362 11.50 -1.63 -11.55
CA PHE A 362 11.46 -0.24 -12.00
C PHE A 362 10.05 0.29 -11.80
N HIS A 363 9.95 1.48 -11.22
CA HIS A 363 8.70 2.16 -10.97
C HIS A 363 8.82 3.62 -11.35
N ILE A 364 7.91 4.07 -12.21
CA ILE A 364 7.80 5.45 -12.67
C ILE A 364 6.38 5.90 -12.36
N TRP A 365 6.21 6.95 -11.56
CA TRP A 365 4.89 7.47 -11.22
C TRP A 365 4.84 8.97 -11.43
N TYR A 366 3.69 9.53 -11.74
CA TYR A 366 3.50 10.98 -11.84
C TYR A 366 2.28 11.44 -11.08
#